data_AF-A0A8T4ZCC0-F1
#
_entry.id   AF-A0A8T4ZCC0-F1
#
_cell.length_a   1.000
_cell.length_b   1.000
_cell.length_c   1.000
_cell.angle_alpha   90.00
_cell.angle_beta   90.00
_cell.angle_gamma   90.00
#
_symmetry.space_group_name_H-M   'P 1'
#
loop_
_entity.id
_entity.type
_entity.pdbx_description
1 polymer ?
#
loop_
_entity_poly.entity_id
_entity_poly.type
_entity_poly.pdbx_seq_one_letter_code
_entity_poly.pdbx_strand_id
1 'polypeptide(L)'
;MKSLEEEFEIQFFKENGFKRKRCEKCGVHYWTQNQDSRNCGDTPCQEYTFINNPPTKRRLTLNQFRETFLKYFESEGHTIIKPYPVIARWRDDVYLVGASIYNFQPYVTDGSIPPPANPLVISQPC
;
A
#
# COMPACT_ATOMS: atom_id res chain seq x y z
N MET A 1 0.33 25.25 6.10
CA MET A 1 0.54 24.02 5.30
C MET A 1 1.94 23.53 5.60
N LYS A 2 2.10 22.27 6.00
CA LYS A 2 3.43 21.67 6.16
C LYS A 2 4.11 21.60 4.78
N SER A 3 5.43 21.65 4.75
CA SER A 3 6.15 21.35 3.51
C SER A 3 5.91 19.87 3.15
N LEU A 4 5.93 19.54 1.87
CA LEU A 4 5.79 18.14 1.42
C LEU A 4 6.82 17.22 2.12
N GLU A 5 7.98 17.78 2.45
CA GLU A 5 9.08 17.07 3.12
C GLU A 5 8.74 16.74 4.57
N GLU A 6 8.11 17.67 5.28
CA GLU A 6 7.63 17.46 6.65
C GLU A 6 6.50 16.43 6.72
N GLU A 7 5.69 16.28 5.66
CA GLU A 7 4.63 15.27 5.60
C GLU A 7 5.17 13.85 5.47
N PHE A 8 6.28 13.67 4.75
CA PHE A 8 6.92 12.37 4.58
C PHE A 8 7.86 11.98 5.74
N GLU A 9 8.22 12.92 6.62
CA GLU A 9 9.10 12.71 7.76
C GLU A 9 8.36 12.18 8.99
N ILE A 10 7.76 10.99 8.87
CA ILE A 10 6.95 10.40 9.93
C ILE A 10 7.81 9.87 11.10
N GLN A 11 7.26 9.95 12.31
CA GLN A 11 7.95 9.58 13.55
C GLN A 11 8.48 8.13 13.53
N PHE A 12 7.69 7.20 12.98
CA PHE A 12 8.09 5.80 12.83
C PHE A 12 9.43 5.64 12.10
N PHE A 13 9.68 6.41 11.04
CA PHE A 13 10.95 6.34 10.31
C PHE A 13 12.14 6.83 11.13
N LYS A 14 11.96 7.90 11.91
CA LYS A 14 12.99 8.45 12.80
C LYS A 14 13.38 7.45 13.88
N GLU A 15 12.38 6.80 14.48
CA GLU A 15 12.57 5.85 15.58
C GLU A 15 13.13 4.50 15.13
N ASN A 16 12.86 4.09 13.88
CA ASN A 16 13.23 2.77 13.36
C ASN A 16 14.43 2.80 12.40
N GLY A 17 15.27 3.84 12.48
CA GLY A 17 16.55 3.90 11.77
C GLY A 17 16.44 4.06 10.25
N PHE A 18 15.31 4.51 9.74
CA PHE A 18 15.17 4.87 8.34
C PHE A 18 15.86 6.21 8.07
N LYS A 19 16.51 6.34 6.91
CA LYS A 19 17.05 7.60 6.42
C LYS A 19 16.44 7.95 5.06
N ARG A 20 16.07 9.21 4.90
CA ARG A 20 15.69 9.78 3.61
C ARG A 20 16.96 10.00 2.79
N LYS A 21 17.00 9.45 1.58
CA LYS A 21 18.09 9.58 0.61
C LYS A 21 17.55 10.03 -0.74
N ARG A 22 18.44 10.52 -1.60
CA ARG A 22 18.13 10.87 -2.99
C ARG A 22 18.79 9.84 -3.90
N CYS A 23 18.01 9.24 -4.80
CA CYS A 23 18.52 8.24 -5.73
C CYS A 23 19.53 8.86 -6.71
N GLU A 24 20.70 8.25 -6.88
CA GLU A 24 21.76 8.75 -7.76
C GLU A 24 21.38 8.71 -9.25
N LYS A 25 20.40 7.87 -9.64
CA LYS A 25 19.99 7.68 -11.04
C LYS A 25 18.83 8.58 -11.48
N CYS A 26 17.73 8.60 -10.72
CA CYS A 26 16.52 9.36 -11.09
C CYS A 26 16.27 10.60 -10.22
N GLY A 27 17.05 10.80 -9.15
CA GLY A 27 16.95 11.97 -8.30
C GLY A 27 15.73 12.00 -7.36
N VAL A 28 14.90 10.97 -7.33
CA VAL A 28 13.75 10.87 -6.40
C VAL A 28 14.23 10.62 -4.96
N HIS A 29 13.46 11.12 -4.00
CA HIS A 29 13.69 10.83 -2.59
C HIS A 29 13.05 9.50 -2.20
N TYR A 30 13.74 8.73 -1.36
CA TYR A 30 13.25 7.45 -0.85
C TYR A 30 13.75 7.21 0.57
N TRP A 31 13.05 6.34 1.30
CA TRP A 31 13.38 5.97 2.67
C TRP A 31 14.00 4.58 2.70
N THR A 32 15.09 4.41 3.45
CA THR A 32 15.79 3.12 3.55
C THR A 32 16.45 2.96 4.92
N GLN A 33 16.46 1.74 5.44
CA GLN A 33 17.30 1.36 6.59
C GLN A 33 18.73 0.98 6.17
N ASN A 34 18.93 0.61 4.90
CA ASN A 34 20.24 0.30 4.34
C ASN A 34 21.05 1.60 4.12
N GLN A 35 22.09 1.79 4.95
CA GLN A 35 22.99 2.93 4.93
C GLN A 35 23.86 3.01 3.67
N ASP A 36 24.02 1.91 2.94
CA ASP A 36 24.83 1.84 1.72
C ASP A 36 23.99 1.92 0.44
N SER A 37 22.66 1.97 0.56
CA SER A 37 21.78 2.11 -0.62
C SER A 37 22.07 3.41 -1.38
N ARG A 38 22.18 3.31 -2.70
CA ARG A 38 22.44 4.40 -3.65
C ARG A 38 21.29 4.63 -4.66
N ASN A 39 20.29 3.76 -4.65
CA ASN A 39 19.16 3.82 -5.58
C ASN A 39 17.81 3.57 -4.86
N CYS A 40 16.71 3.97 -5.50
CA CYS A 40 15.36 3.90 -4.93
C CYS A 40 14.74 2.49 -4.89
N GLY A 41 15.41 1.47 -5.44
CA GLY A 41 14.91 0.10 -5.50
C GLY A 41 13.91 -0.18 -6.61
N ASP A 42 13.54 0.83 -7.41
CA ASP A 42 12.54 0.70 -8.47
C ASP A 42 13.15 0.66 -9.88
N THR A 43 12.42 0.11 -10.84
CA THR A 43 12.80 0.10 -12.25
C THR A 43 12.65 1.52 -12.84
N PRO A 44 13.60 2.02 -13.66
CA PRO A 44 14.80 1.37 -14.21
C PRO A 44 16.07 1.52 -13.34
N CYS A 45 15.96 2.04 -12.13
CA CYS A 45 17.12 2.29 -11.27
C CYS A 45 17.73 1.00 -10.70
N GLN A 46 16.91 -0.02 -10.51
CA GLN A 46 17.31 -1.35 -10.06
C GLN A 46 16.57 -2.45 -10.83
N GLU A 47 17.32 -3.49 -11.19
CA GLU A 47 16.79 -4.73 -11.78
C GLU A 47 16.15 -5.63 -10.72
N TYR A 48 15.30 -6.56 -11.14
CA TYR A 48 14.70 -7.53 -10.23
C TYR A 48 15.74 -8.46 -9.62
N THR A 49 15.84 -8.44 -8.29
CA THR A 49 16.77 -9.28 -7.52
C THR A 49 16.14 -10.56 -6.98
N PHE A 50 14.82 -10.72 -7.11
CA PHE A 50 14.06 -11.80 -6.50
C PHE A 50 13.87 -13.04 -7.40
N ILE A 51 14.23 -12.97 -8.68
CA ILE A 51 14.13 -14.11 -9.61
C ILE A 51 15.10 -15.19 -9.14
N ASN A 52 14.58 -16.39 -8.86
CA ASN A 52 15.31 -17.50 -8.23
C ASN A 52 15.91 -17.21 -6.82
N ASN A 53 15.58 -16.06 -6.22
CA ASN A 53 16.04 -15.64 -4.90
C ASN A 53 14.89 -14.97 -4.13
N PRO A 54 13.88 -15.75 -3.71
CA PRO A 54 12.66 -15.19 -3.14
C PRO A 54 12.95 -14.43 -1.82
N PRO A 55 12.42 -13.20 -1.63
CA PRO A 55 12.64 -12.42 -0.41
C PRO A 55 11.84 -12.93 0.79
N THR A 56 10.92 -13.87 0.56
CA THR A 56 10.04 -14.43 1.59
C THR A 56 10.60 -15.73 2.15
N LYS A 57 10.47 -15.94 3.47
CA LYS A 57 10.92 -17.18 4.15
C LYS A 57 10.18 -18.44 3.69
N ARG A 58 8.98 -18.31 3.12
CA ARG A 58 8.12 -19.41 2.68
C ARG A 58 7.47 -19.10 1.34
N ARG A 59 7.19 -20.14 0.55
CA ARG A 59 6.37 -20.03 -0.66
C ARG A 59 4.90 -20.00 -0.27
N LEU A 60 4.13 -19.11 -0.88
CA LEU A 60 2.70 -18.95 -0.61
C LEU A 60 1.93 -19.06 -1.92
N THR A 61 0.80 -19.76 -1.88
CA THR A 61 -0.21 -19.69 -2.94
C THR A 61 -0.98 -18.37 -2.86
N LEU A 62 -1.72 -18.01 -3.91
CA LEU A 62 -2.55 -16.80 -3.93
C LEU A 62 -3.55 -16.76 -2.77
N ASN A 63 -4.19 -17.88 -2.45
CA ASN A 63 -5.15 -17.97 -1.35
C ASN A 63 -4.46 -17.83 0.01
N GLN A 64 -3.32 -18.48 0.20
CA GLN A 64 -2.56 -18.37 1.45
C GLN A 64 -2.06 -16.94 1.69
N PHE A 65 -1.61 -16.25 0.64
CA PHE A 65 -1.19 -14.86 0.75
C PHE A 65 -2.36 -13.95 1.13
N ARG A 66 -3.51 -14.11 0.45
CA ARG A 66 -4.74 -13.36 0.76
C ARG A 66 -5.17 -13.55 2.20
N GLU A 67 -5.26 -14.80 2.67
CA GLU A 67 -5.64 -15.08 4.06
C GLU A 67 -4.62 -14.54 5.07
N THR A 68 -3.32 -14.66 4.78
CA THR A 68 -2.27 -14.13 5.67
C THR A 68 -2.42 -12.62 5.85
N PHE A 69 -2.63 -11.89 4.75
CA PHE A 69 -2.84 -10.44 4.79
C PHE A 69 -4.11 -10.07 5.57
N LEU A 70 -5.25 -10.69 5.26
CA LEU A 70 -6.53 -10.37 5.89
C LEU A 70 -6.53 -10.69 7.39
N LYS A 71 -6.04 -11.88 7.78
CA LYS A 71 -6.00 -12.30 9.19
C LYS A 71 -5.05 -11.48 10.04
N TYR A 72 -3.94 -10.99 9.45
CA TYR A 72 -3.03 -10.09 10.16
C TYR A 72 -3.74 -8.78 10.56
N PHE A 73 -4.41 -8.11 9.61
CA PHE A 73 -5.12 -6.87 9.93
C PHE A 73 -6.35 -7.11 10.81
N GLU A 74 -7.01 -8.26 10.67
CA GLU A 74 -8.08 -8.67 11.59
C GLU A 74 -7.58 -8.78 13.04
N SER A 75 -6.41 -9.40 13.27
CA SER A 75 -5.82 -9.44 14.62
C SER A 75 -5.39 -8.07 15.14
N GLU A 76 -5.13 -7.11 14.25
CA GLU A 76 -4.86 -5.70 14.56
C GLU A 76 -6.16 -4.85 14.60
N GLY A 77 -7.32 -5.47 14.76
CA GLY A 77 -8.60 -4.79 15.00
C GLY A 77 -9.32 -4.26 13.76
N HIS A 78 -8.90 -4.63 12.54
CA HIS A 78 -9.58 -4.24 11.31
C HIS A 78 -10.71 -5.23 10.98
N THR A 79 -11.85 -4.73 10.53
CA THR A 79 -12.92 -5.63 10.05
C THR A 79 -12.66 -6.08 8.62
N ILE A 80 -12.72 -7.39 8.36
CA ILE A 80 -12.60 -7.95 7.00
C ILE A 80 -13.89 -7.65 6.21
N ILE A 81 -13.76 -6.96 5.08
CA ILE A 81 -14.86 -6.67 4.15
C ILE A 81 -14.75 -7.54 2.90
N LYS A 82 -15.89 -8.04 2.41
CA LYS A 82 -15.94 -8.80 1.15
C LYS A 82 -15.60 -7.87 -0.04
N PRO A 83 -14.92 -8.40 -1.08
CA PRO A 83 -14.63 -7.61 -2.28
C PRO A 83 -15.92 -7.11 -2.94
N TYR A 84 -15.85 -5.89 -3.46
CA TYR A 84 -16.88 -5.31 -4.30
C TYR A 84 -16.75 -5.87 -5.72
N PRO A 85 -17.83 -5.83 -6.54
CA PRO A 85 -17.74 -6.16 -7.95
C PRO A 85 -16.68 -5.32 -8.68
N VAL A 86 -16.04 -5.89 -9.70
CA VAL A 86 -15.11 -5.14 -10.57
C VAL A 86 -15.81 -4.05 -11.39
N ILE A 87 -17.13 -4.14 -11.54
CA ILE A 87 -17.97 -3.11 -12.17
C ILE A 87 -18.41 -2.12 -11.08
N ALA A 88 -18.11 -0.85 -11.27
CA ALA A 88 -18.36 0.21 -10.31
C ALA A 88 -19.84 0.67 -10.35
N ARG A 89 -20.75 -0.15 -9.81
CA ARG A 89 -22.21 0.09 -9.87
C ARG A 89 -22.74 1.22 -8.98
N TRP A 90 -21.92 1.73 -8.07
CA TRP A 90 -22.31 2.72 -7.05
C TRP A 90 -21.87 4.14 -7.37
N ARG A 91 -21.23 4.36 -8.52
CA ARG A 91 -20.69 5.64 -9.00
C ARG A 91 -20.88 5.74 -10.50
N ASP A 92 -20.79 6.95 -11.05
CA ASP A 92 -21.11 7.27 -12.44
C ASP A 92 -19.93 7.85 -13.25
N ASP A 93 -18.78 8.07 -12.60
CA ASP A 93 -17.59 8.68 -13.19
C ASP A 93 -16.57 7.66 -13.75
N VAL A 94 -16.64 6.38 -13.34
CA VAL A 94 -15.82 5.28 -13.87
C VAL A 94 -16.64 4.00 -14.03
N TYR A 95 -16.32 3.18 -15.04
CA TYR A 95 -16.99 1.90 -15.27
C TYR A 95 -16.47 0.75 -14.40
N LEU A 96 -15.16 0.74 -14.11
CA LEU A 96 -14.46 -0.36 -13.46
C LEU A 96 -13.72 0.11 -12.20
N VAL A 97 -13.58 -0.80 -11.24
CA VAL A 97 -12.78 -0.58 -10.02
C VAL A 97 -11.31 -0.66 -10.37
N GLY A 98 -10.59 0.47 -10.32
CA GLY A 98 -9.14 0.53 -10.56
C GLY A 98 -8.28 0.54 -9.29
N ALA A 99 -8.89 0.76 -8.12
CA ALA A 99 -8.21 0.73 -6.83
C ALA A 99 -9.19 0.36 -5.72
N SER A 100 -8.70 -0.21 -4.62
CA SER A 100 -9.54 -0.57 -3.46
C SER A 100 -10.30 0.61 -2.86
N ILE A 101 -9.74 1.83 -2.93
CA ILE A 101 -10.39 3.05 -2.44
C ILE A 101 -11.64 3.42 -3.25
N TYR A 102 -11.77 2.95 -4.50
CA TYR A 102 -12.93 3.25 -5.36
C TYR A 102 -14.22 2.68 -4.79
N ASN A 103 -14.15 1.63 -3.98
CA ASN A 103 -15.30 1.03 -3.29
C ASN A 103 -16.00 2.00 -2.34
N PHE A 104 -15.28 3.04 -1.90
CA PHE A 104 -15.72 3.97 -0.87
C PHE A 104 -15.91 5.39 -1.45
N GLN A 105 -15.52 5.62 -2.70
CA GLN A 105 -15.67 6.91 -3.37
C GLN A 105 -16.99 7.01 -4.14
N PRO A 106 -17.59 8.21 -4.20
CA PRO A 106 -17.17 9.43 -3.49
C PRO A 106 -17.72 9.49 -2.05
N TYR A 107 -18.86 8.83 -1.78
CA TYR A 107 -19.72 9.13 -0.63
C TYR A 107 -19.13 8.83 0.75
N VAL A 108 -18.23 7.84 0.89
CA VAL A 108 -17.55 7.59 2.17
C VAL A 108 -16.41 8.59 2.34
N THR A 109 -15.67 8.86 1.26
CA THR A 109 -14.50 9.75 1.30
C THR A 109 -14.85 11.23 1.46
N ASP A 110 -16.02 11.66 1.00
CA ASP A 110 -16.53 13.03 1.23
C ASP A 110 -17.29 13.17 2.56
N GLY A 111 -17.53 12.06 3.27
CA GLY A 111 -18.21 12.01 4.56
C GLY A 111 -19.75 11.97 4.49
N SER A 112 -20.34 11.85 3.29
CA SER A 112 -21.79 11.75 3.11
C SER A 112 -22.39 10.49 3.73
N ILE A 113 -21.66 9.37 3.72
CA ILE A 113 -22.05 8.11 4.37
C ILE A 113 -20.88 7.53 5.18
N PRO A 114 -21.14 6.80 6.28
CA PRO A 114 -20.07 6.15 7.03
C PRO A 114 -19.44 4.98 6.26
N PRO A 115 -18.18 4.62 6.54
CA PRO A 115 -17.58 3.40 6.02
C PRO A 115 -18.28 2.16 6.62
N PRO A 116 -18.23 1.00 5.96
CA PRO A 116 -18.84 -0.23 6.48
C PRO A 116 -18.18 -0.75 7.77
N ALA A 117 -16.93 -0.36 8.03
CA ALA A 117 -16.22 -0.56 9.28
C ALA A 117 -15.04 0.44 9.36
N ASN A 118 -14.53 0.72 10.57
CA ASN A 118 -13.42 1.64 10.76
C ASN A 118 -12.52 1.20 11.93
N PRO A 119 -11.29 0.70 11.68
CA PRO A 119 -10.67 0.49 10.37
C PRO A 119 -11.17 -0.80 9.68
N LEU A 120 -10.93 -0.90 8.37
CA LEU A 120 -11.31 -2.06 7.55
C LEU A 120 -10.13 -2.61 6.76
N VAL A 121 -10.21 -3.89 6.38
CA VAL A 121 -9.27 -4.53 5.47
C VAL A 121 -10.02 -5.29 4.37
N ILE A 122 -9.50 -5.25 3.14
CA ILE A 122 -10.13 -5.85 1.97
C ILE A 122 -9.07 -6.34 0.97
N SER A 123 -9.38 -7.42 0.24
CA SER A 123 -8.62 -7.87 -0.92
C SER A 123 -9.47 -7.64 -2.18
N GLN A 124 -9.40 -6.43 -2.74
CA GLN A 124 -10.22 -5.99 -3.87
C GLN A 124 -9.54 -6.33 -5.21
N PRO A 125 -10.20 -7.09 -6.11
CA PRO A 125 -9.78 -7.19 -7.51
C PRO A 125 -9.92 -5.83 -8.22
N CYS A 126 -8.87 -5.41 -8.92
CA CYS A 126 -8.79 -4.18 -9.71
C CYS A 126 -8.16 -4.50 -11.08
#